data_AF-B8MPS0-F1
#
_entry.id   AF-B8MPS0-F1
#
_cell.length_a   1.000
_cell.length_b   1.000
_cell.length_c   1.000
_cell.angle_alpha   90.00
_cell.angle_beta   90.00
_cell.angle_gamma   90.00
#
_symmetry.space_group_name_H-M   'P 1'
#
loop_
_entity.id
_entity.type
_entity.pdbx_description
1 polymer ?
#
loop_
_entity_poly.entity_id
_entity_poly.type
_entity_poly.pdbx_seq_one_letter_code
_entity_poly.pdbx_strand_id
1 'polypeptide(L)'
;MSVSCFAAELSDQINGSRGNVPIRAVLTDGAVTVEPTNVTKATSAELALQRISSQPDHGTPDFLFNAGNSRGGETLFRWGGFRMSLVLRWGPQAITAAATVLDDNEALINGLADLFPQTDTIHLSPHLPEISRQTESKMTTLFTPLKVGRVQLSHRIALAPLTRFRNDEITLAPIVPLVKEYYAQRASEPGTLLISEATLISPQAGAYYYVPGIWSEEQIAAWKQITDAVHEKGSYIYAQLWALGRAADPKAMRAQPGAENFEIVSSSPVPLDEGYETPRALTEDEIQQYIKDYAQAAKNAVERAGFDGVELHGANGFLIDQFTQTCVNQRTDRWGGSVENRSRFALEVTKAVIEAVGADRTAIRFSPFSNYQNMGMPDAERESTFAYLARELAKLHVSFVHLIEPRVEGNMDVENPQGSLQFFLDAYADASPVVLAGGYKADNAKEAVEVRYKNRPVIIAFGRAFIANPDLPYRIKKGVEFTPYDRDTFYNAKEARGYTDYPFSEGFVVGVKA
;
A
#
# COMPACT_ATOMS: atom_id res chain seq x y z
N MET A 1 -18.38 38.86 7.86
CA MET A 1 -19.11 39.03 9.15
C MET A 1 -18.17 38.61 10.27
N SER A 2 -18.05 39.39 11.34
CA SER A 2 -17.24 38.98 12.50
C SER A 2 -17.90 37.83 13.25
N VAL A 3 -17.12 37.02 13.97
CA VAL A 3 -17.62 35.93 14.82
C VAL A 3 -18.57 36.46 15.92
N SER A 4 -18.38 37.72 16.33
CA SER A 4 -19.31 38.44 17.22
C SER A 4 -20.67 38.73 16.57
N CYS A 5 -20.74 39.01 15.26
CA CYS A 5 -22.02 39.10 14.54
C CYS A 5 -22.70 37.73 14.47
N PHE A 6 -21.94 36.65 14.22
CA PHE A 6 -22.48 35.29 14.18
C PHE A 6 -23.09 34.86 15.52
N ALA A 7 -22.43 35.14 16.64
CA ALA A 7 -22.97 34.82 17.97
C ALA A 7 -24.24 35.60 18.30
N ALA A 8 -24.34 36.87 17.87
CA ALA A 8 -25.54 37.69 18.05
C ALA A 8 -26.71 37.21 17.18
N GLU A 9 -26.45 36.90 15.90
CA GLU A 9 -27.44 36.46 14.93
C GLU A 9 -27.98 35.06 15.27
N LEU A 10 -27.12 34.16 15.76
CA LEU A 10 -27.51 32.86 16.31
C LEU A 10 -28.37 33.01 17.57
N SER A 11 -28.01 33.94 18.45
CA SER A 11 -28.78 34.24 19.67
C SER A 11 -30.16 34.81 19.33
N ASP A 12 -30.28 35.67 18.31
CA ASP A 12 -31.55 36.24 17.86
C ASP A 12 -32.44 35.22 17.13
N GLN A 13 -31.86 34.33 16.31
CA GLN A 13 -32.63 33.26 15.65
C GLN A 13 -33.19 32.25 16.67
N ILE A 14 -32.40 31.91 17.69
CA ILE A 14 -32.83 31.00 18.76
C ILE A 14 -33.92 31.64 19.63
N ASN A 15 -33.74 32.91 20.04
CA ASN A 15 -34.70 33.62 20.90
C ASN A 15 -35.96 34.12 20.15
N GLY A 16 -35.89 34.33 18.83
CA GLY A 16 -37.01 34.78 17.99
C GLY A 16 -38.01 33.68 17.59
N SER A 17 -37.63 32.41 17.75
CA SER A 17 -38.56 31.29 17.63
C SER A 17 -39.48 31.27 18.86
N ARG A 18 -40.79 31.41 18.67
CA ARG A 18 -41.77 31.60 19.76
C ARG A 18 -41.74 30.45 20.79
N GLY A 19 -40.93 30.59 21.84
CA GLY A 19 -40.83 29.66 22.98
C GLY A 19 -39.85 30.15 24.05
N ASN A 20 -40.36 30.58 25.21
CA ASN A 20 -39.64 31.23 26.31
C ASN A 20 -38.51 30.40 26.97
N VAL A 21 -37.30 30.43 26.41
CA VAL A 21 -36.04 30.15 27.14
C VAL A 21 -34.97 31.14 26.67
N PRO A 22 -34.57 32.14 27.48
CA PRO A 22 -33.47 33.03 27.11
C PRO A 22 -32.17 32.24 27.14
N ILE A 23 -31.45 32.27 26.02
CA ILE A 23 -30.15 31.63 25.88
C ILE A 23 -29.13 32.73 25.57
N ARG A 24 -27.96 32.68 26.23
CA ARG A 24 -26.85 33.61 26.02
C ARG A 24 -25.68 32.88 25.36
N ALA A 25 -25.24 33.38 24.21
CA ALA A 25 -23.99 32.96 23.60
C ALA A 25 -22.83 33.82 24.14
N VAL A 26 -21.78 33.20 24.65
CA VAL A 26 -20.58 33.87 25.16
C VAL A 26 -19.37 33.37 24.39
N LEU A 27 -18.51 34.31 23.98
CA LEU A 27 -17.23 34.02 23.35
C LEU A 27 -16.13 34.01 24.41
N THR A 28 -15.41 32.90 24.49
CA THR A 28 -14.21 32.75 25.32
C THR A 28 -13.19 31.95 24.53
N ASP A 29 -11.98 32.47 24.40
CA ASP A 29 -10.82 31.81 23.77
C ASP A 29 -11.12 31.17 22.39
N GLY A 30 -11.84 31.89 21.52
CA GLY A 30 -12.13 31.45 20.15
C GLY A 30 -13.25 30.40 20.03
N ALA A 31 -13.94 30.03 21.12
CA ALA A 31 -15.08 29.13 21.13
C ALA A 31 -16.40 29.87 21.46
N VAL A 32 -17.50 29.46 20.84
CA VAL A 32 -18.85 29.97 21.14
C VAL A 32 -19.54 29.00 22.10
N THR A 33 -19.77 29.45 23.34
CA THR A 33 -20.46 28.67 24.38
C THR A 33 -21.88 29.17 24.52
N VAL A 34 -22.86 28.26 24.62
CA VAL A 34 -24.29 28.59 24.68
C VAL A 34 -24.84 28.19 26.04
N GLU A 35 -25.23 29.17 26.86
CA GLU A 35 -25.68 28.96 28.23
C GLU A 35 -27.19 29.24 28.37
N PRO A 36 -27.99 28.32 28.94
CA PRO A 36 -29.36 28.61 29.33
C PRO A 36 -29.39 29.49 30.58
N THR A 37 -30.14 30.59 30.57
CA THR A 37 -30.19 31.48 31.75
C THR A 37 -31.09 30.96 32.89
N ASN A 38 -31.70 29.76 32.75
CA ASN A 38 -32.47 29.12 33.81
C ASN A 38 -32.48 27.58 33.67
N VAL A 39 -32.03 26.88 34.72
CA VAL A 39 -31.63 25.45 34.68
C VAL A 39 -32.81 24.46 34.65
N THR A 40 -34.06 24.92 34.81
CA THR A 40 -35.24 24.04 34.91
C THR A 40 -35.94 23.66 33.59
N LYS A 41 -35.37 24.00 32.41
CA LYS A 41 -35.99 23.69 31.10
C LYS A 41 -35.05 23.10 30.05
N ALA A 42 -34.12 22.22 30.45
CA ALA A 42 -33.23 21.52 29.51
C ALA A 42 -33.99 20.69 28.43
N THR A 43 -35.13 20.11 28.79
CA THR A 43 -35.96 19.28 27.89
C THR A 43 -36.64 20.09 26.78
N SER A 44 -36.82 21.41 26.95
CA SER A 44 -37.44 22.28 25.94
C SER A 44 -36.46 22.71 24.84
N ALA A 45 -35.16 22.76 25.14
CA ALA A 45 -34.11 23.08 24.16
C ALA A 45 -33.85 21.90 23.19
N GLU A 46 -33.90 20.66 23.68
CA GLU A 46 -33.84 19.45 22.83
C GLU A 46 -35.00 19.38 21.83
N LEU A 47 -36.23 19.72 22.27
CA LEU A 47 -37.42 19.74 21.41
C LEU A 47 -37.43 20.88 20.37
N ALA A 48 -36.80 22.02 20.69
CA ALA A 48 -36.67 23.14 19.74
C ALA A 48 -35.69 22.79 18.59
N LEU A 49 -34.57 22.12 18.91
CA LEU A 49 -33.57 21.68 17.93
C LEU A 49 -34.09 20.55 17.03
N GLN A 50 -34.90 19.63 17.57
CA GLN A 50 -35.55 18.59 16.75
C GLN A 50 -36.54 19.16 15.73
N ARG A 51 -37.26 20.26 16.03
CA ARG A 51 -38.25 20.86 15.10
C ARG A 51 -37.63 21.66 13.96
N ILE A 52 -36.41 22.17 14.12
CA ILE A 52 -35.67 22.83 13.04
C ILE A 52 -35.30 21.81 11.93
N SER A 53 -35.13 20.53 12.28
CA SER A 53 -34.79 19.47 11.32
C SER A 53 -35.93 19.06 10.38
N SER A 54 -37.16 19.55 10.57
CA SER A 54 -38.35 19.01 9.90
C SER A 54 -39.18 20.00 9.09
N GLN A 55 -38.65 21.16 8.67
CA GLN A 55 -39.34 22.06 7.73
C GLN A 55 -38.65 22.12 6.37
N PRO A 56 -39.34 21.74 5.27
CA PRO A 56 -38.83 21.87 3.92
C PRO A 56 -39.36 23.16 3.30
N ASP A 57 -38.63 24.27 3.42
CA ASP A 57 -38.45 25.25 2.34
C ASP A 57 -37.76 26.52 2.84
N HIS A 58 -36.98 27.12 1.93
CA HIS A 58 -36.12 28.30 2.06
C HIS A 58 -34.68 28.06 2.54
N GLY A 59 -33.84 27.60 1.60
CA GLY A 59 -32.49 28.15 1.38
C GLY A 59 -31.48 28.13 2.53
N THR A 60 -31.62 27.22 3.49
CA THR A 60 -30.75 27.08 4.66
C THR A 60 -30.14 25.65 4.71
N PRO A 61 -28.97 25.46 5.35
CA PRO A 61 -28.12 24.30 5.14
C PRO A 61 -28.80 22.98 5.58
N ASP A 62 -28.64 21.93 4.78
CA ASP A 62 -29.08 20.58 5.12
C ASP A 62 -28.39 20.07 6.39
N PHE A 63 -29.16 19.81 7.45
CA PHE A 63 -28.70 19.17 8.67
C PHE A 63 -29.09 17.69 8.67
N LEU A 64 -28.12 16.79 8.43
CA LEU A 64 -28.32 15.35 8.63
C LEU A 64 -27.93 14.99 10.07
N PHE A 65 -28.92 14.67 10.91
CA PHE A 65 -28.72 14.13 12.25
C PHE A 65 -28.75 12.59 12.22
N ASN A 66 -27.73 11.94 12.76
CA ASN A 66 -27.78 10.51 13.05
C ASN A 66 -27.93 10.32 14.57
N ALA A 67 -29.17 10.13 15.03
CA ALA A 67 -29.48 9.96 16.43
C ALA A 67 -29.24 8.50 16.87
N GLY A 68 -27.99 8.18 17.17
CA GLY A 68 -27.59 6.92 17.81
C GLY A 68 -26.85 7.19 19.13
N ASN A 69 -27.54 6.97 20.26
CA ASN A 69 -27.04 6.89 21.64
C ASN A 69 -26.43 8.15 22.30
N SER A 70 -27.31 8.93 22.93
CA SER A 70 -27.25 9.56 24.29
C SER A 70 -25.95 10.08 24.95
N ARG A 71 -24.79 10.21 24.27
CA ARG A 71 -23.61 10.92 24.79
C ARG A 71 -22.82 11.61 23.66
N GLY A 72 -23.40 12.67 23.12
CA GLY A 72 -22.76 13.57 22.17
C GLY A 72 -22.91 13.16 20.71
N GLY A 73 -22.91 14.15 19.82
CA GLY A 73 -23.04 13.96 18.38
C GLY A 73 -22.13 14.93 17.62
N GLU A 74 -21.59 14.47 16.50
CA GLU A 74 -20.80 15.26 15.58
C GLU A 74 -21.56 15.43 14.27
N THR A 75 -21.72 16.67 13.81
CA THR A 75 -22.44 16.99 12.58
C THR A 75 -21.55 17.83 11.66
N LEU A 76 -21.46 17.41 10.40
CA LEU A 76 -20.78 18.17 9.35
C LEU A 76 -21.78 19.06 8.63
N PHE A 77 -21.42 20.33 8.44
CA PHE A 77 -22.25 21.27 7.69
C PHE A 77 -21.37 22.23 6.87
N ARG A 78 -21.99 22.89 5.89
CA ARG A 78 -21.36 23.95 5.09
C ARG A 78 -21.93 25.31 5.46
N TRP A 79 -21.06 26.27 5.71
CA TRP A 79 -21.45 27.66 5.97
C TRP A 79 -20.50 28.60 5.24
N GLY A 80 -21.06 29.53 4.45
CA GLY A 80 -20.26 30.49 3.67
C GLY A 80 -19.25 29.88 2.68
N GLY A 81 -19.45 28.63 2.25
CA GLY A 81 -18.53 27.89 1.37
C GLY A 81 -17.51 26.99 2.08
N PHE A 82 -17.40 27.08 3.41
CA PHE A 82 -16.45 26.31 4.23
C PHE A 82 -17.05 24.99 4.72
N ARG A 83 -16.21 23.97 4.90
CA ARG A 83 -16.60 22.74 5.62
C ARG A 83 -16.31 22.88 7.10
N MET A 84 -17.32 22.62 7.93
CA MET A 84 -17.20 22.68 9.37
C MET A 84 -17.71 21.40 10.04
N SER A 85 -17.06 20.99 11.13
CA SER A 85 -17.57 20.01 12.08
C SER A 85 -18.08 20.75 13.31
N LEU A 86 -19.28 20.39 13.78
CA LEU A 86 -19.83 20.81 15.07
C LEU A 86 -19.95 19.59 15.98
N VAL A 87 -19.25 19.62 17.10
CA VAL A 87 -19.35 18.60 18.14
C VAL A 87 -20.14 19.16 19.30
N LEU A 88 -21.27 18.52 19.60
CA LEU A 88 -22.09 18.84 20.77
C LEU A 88 -21.85 17.80 21.85
N ARG A 89 -21.49 18.27 23.05
CA ARG A 89 -21.36 17.43 24.25
C ARG A 89 -22.37 17.86 25.29
N TRP A 90 -23.15 16.88 25.74
CA TRP A 90 -24.17 17.05 26.77
C TRP A 90 -23.57 16.76 28.14
N GLY A 91 -23.51 17.78 29.00
CA GLY A 91 -23.15 17.66 30.40
C GLY A 91 -24.38 17.75 31.32
N PRO A 92 -24.27 17.40 32.61
CA PRO A 92 -25.39 17.40 33.56
C PRO A 92 -26.02 18.78 33.81
N GLN A 93 -25.32 19.88 33.47
CA GLN A 93 -25.74 21.26 33.76
C GLN A 93 -25.52 22.23 32.59
N ALA A 94 -24.89 21.80 31.49
CA ALA A 94 -24.59 22.65 30.33
C ALA A 94 -24.41 21.82 29.06
N ILE A 95 -24.57 22.49 27.91
CA ILE A 95 -24.26 21.95 26.59
C ILE A 95 -22.99 22.65 26.12
N THR A 96 -21.97 21.89 25.76
CA THR A 96 -20.75 22.46 25.18
C THR A 96 -20.76 22.19 23.69
N ALA A 97 -20.66 23.25 22.89
CA ALA A 97 -20.53 23.18 21.44
C ALA A 97 -19.12 23.58 21.03
N ALA A 98 -18.48 22.77 20.18
CA ALA A 98 -17.19 23.08 19.59
C ALA A 98 -17.31 22.99 18.07
N ALA A 99 -16.98 24.07 17.36
CA ALA A 99 -16.98 24.12 15.91
C ALA A 99 -15.54 24.16 15.39
N THR A 100 -15.24 23.35 14.38
CA THR A 100 -13.91 23.26 13.76
C THR A 100 -14.03 23.44 12.26
N VAL A 101 -13.25 24.35 11.68
CA VAL A 101 -13.12 24.52 10.23
C VAL A 101 -12.18 23.43 9.71
N LEU A 102 -12.59 22.70 8.67
CA LEU A 102 -11.91 21.50 8.17
C LEU A 102 -11.15 21.73 6.87
N ASP A 103 -10.98 22.99 6.43
CA ASP A 103 -10.28 23.32 5.19
C ASP A 103 -8.84 23.82 5.49
N ASP A 104 -7.85 23.10 4.97
CA ASP A 104 -6.41 23.33 5.21
C ASP A 104 -5.82 24.37 4.23
N ASN A 105 -6.16 25.65 4.41
CA ASN A 105 -5.56 26.74 3.62
C ASN A 105 -4.83 27.75 4.53
N GLU A 106 -3.50 27.63 4.63
CA GLU A 106 -2.64 28.46 5.50
C GLU A 106 -2.73 29.96 5.23
N ALA A 107 -2.96 30.38 3.98
CA ALA A 107 -3.14 31.80 3.64
C ALA A 107 -4.39 32.41 4.27
N LEU A 108 -5.39 31.58 4.61
CA LEU A 108 -6.64 31.99 5.23
C LEU A 108 -6.54 32.05 6.77
N ILE A 109 -5.73 31.17 7.38
CA ILE A 109 -5.50 31.13 8.83
C ILE A 109 -4.71 32.37 9.28
N ASN A 110 -3.71 32.78 8.49
CA ASN A 110 -2.93 33.98 8.78
C ASN A 110 -3.76 35.28 8.70
N GLY A 111 -4.75 35.34 7.80
CA GLY A 111 -5.67 36.50 7.72
C GLY A 111 -6.60 36.67 8.94
N LEU A 112 -6.79 35.63 9.75
CA LEU A 112 -7.56 35.70 11.00
C LEU A 112 -6.73 36.23 12.18
N ALA A 113 -5.41 36.07 12.15
CA ALA A 113 -4.50 36.58 13.19
C ALA A 113 -4.35 38.10 13.14
N ASP A 114 -4.44 38.71 11.96
CA ASP A 114 -4.38 40.17 11.76
C ASP A 114 -5.63 40.92 12.25
N LEU A 115 -6.74 40.20 12.52
CA LEU A 115 -8.02 40.78 12.95
C LEU A 115 -8.16 40.94 14.48
N PHE A 116 -7.18 40.50 15.27
CA PHE A 116 -7.22 40.60 16.74
C PHE A 116 -5.90 41.07 17.37
N PRO A 117 -5.60 42.37 17.33
CA PRO A 117 -4.50 42.93 18.10
C PRO A 117 -4.99 43.37 19.49
N GLN A 118 -4.31 42.86 20.53
CA GLN A 118 -4.36 43.25 21.95
C GLN A 118 -5.37 42.53 22.85
N THR A 119 -4.85 41.89 23.89
CA THR A 119 -5.33 42.07 25.27
C THR A 119 -4.19 41.80 26.25
N ASP A 120 -4.17 42.63 27.29
CA ASP A 120 -3.07 42.87 28.21
C ASP A 120 -2.71 41.74 29.19
N THR A 121 -1.43 41.72 29.52
CA THR A 121 -0.74 41.21 30.72
C THR A 121 -1.61 40.87 31.94
N ILE A 122 -1.55 39.61 32.41
CA ILE A 122 -1.85 39.25 33.82
C ILE A 122 -0.74 38.33 34.36
N HIS A 123 -0.22 38.71 35.54
CA HIS A 123 0.85 38.05 36.29
C HIS A 123 0.48 36.64 36.79
N LEU A 124 1.45 35.74 36.67
CA LEU A 124 1.46 34.38 37.21
C LEU A 124 1.50 34.36 38.75
N SER A 125 0.77 33.43 39.37
CA SER A 125 1.12 32.88 40.68
C SER A 125 1.13 31.35 40.63
N PRO A 126 2.05 30.70 41.37
CA PRO A 126 2.48 29.34 41.11
C PRO A 126 1.71 28.31 41.95
N HIS A 127 1.71 27.07 41.46
CA HIS A 127 1.27 25.83 42.11
C HIS A 127 -0.14 25.32 41.77
N LEU A 128 -0.22 24.65 40.62
CA LEU A 128 -0.90 23.36 40.51
C LEU A 128 -0.02 22.43 39.64
N PRO A 129 0.03 21.12 39.95
CA PRO A 129 1.00 20.21 39.36
C PRO A 129 0.77 20.05 37.86
N GLU A 130 1.85 20.10 37.08
CA GLU A 130 1.86 19.74 35.67
C GLU A 130 1.32 18.32 35.51
N ILE A 131 0.04 18.21 35.15
CA ILE A 131 -0.41 17.05 34.40
C ILE A 131 0.14 17.25 33.01
N SER A 132 1.35 16.74 32.80
CA SER A 132 1.90 16.48 31.49
C SER A 132 0.84 15.72 30.68
N ARG A 133 0.08 16.42 29.85
CA ARG A 133 -0.58 15.80 28.70
C ARG A 133 0.54 15.47 27.72
N GLN A 134 1.23 14.37 27.96
CA GLN A 134 1.75 13.59 26.86
C GLN A 134 0.53 13.16 26.05
N THR A 135 0.22 13.91 25.00
CA THR A 135 -0.36 13.30 23.81
C THR A 135 0.68 12.32 23.31
N GLU A 136 0.69 11.10 23.85
CA GLU A 136 1.23 9.95 23.14
C GLU A 136 0.46 9.91 21.82
N SER A 137 1.08 10.45 20.76
CA SER A 137 0.60 10.22 19.41
C SER A 137 0.69 8.71 19.23
N LYS A 138 -0.46 8.04 19.31
CA LYS A 138 -0.52 6.59 19.18
C LYS A 138 0.21 6.21 17.90
N MET A 139 1.33 5.50 18.04
CA MET A 139 2.13 5.04 16.91
C MET A 139 1.22 4.28 15.96
N THR A 140 1.18 4.69 14.69
CA THR A 140 0.35 3.99 13.70
C THR A 140 0.84 2.56 13.52
N THR A 141 -0.09 1.66 13.21
CA THR A 141 0.11 0.27 12.81
C THR A 141 1.22 0.10 11.78
N LEU A 142 1.43 1.08 10.88
CA LEU A 142 2.56 1.06 9.92
C LEU A 142 3.92 0.93 10.60
N PHE A 143 4.10 1.44 11.83
CA PHE A 143 5.36 1.39 12.59
C PHE A 143 5.32 0.40 13.75
N THR A 144 4.41 -0.58 13.68
CA THR A 144 4.39 -1.69 14.63
C THR A 144 5.12 -2.90 14.04
N PRO A 145 5.85 -3.67 14.87
CA PRO A 145 6.50 -4.89 14.41
C PRO A 145 5.51 -5.92 13.86
N LEU A 146 5.96 -6.72 12.89
CA LEU A 146 5.19 -7.84 12.34
C LEU A 146 6.12 -9.00 11.99
N LYS A 147 5.77 -10.21 12.41
CA LYS A 147 6.49 -11.42 12.00
C LYS A 147 6.02 -11.87 10.62
N VAL A 148 6.96 -12.14 9.73
CA VAL A 148 6.70 -12.62 8.36
C VAL A 148 7.55 -13.86 8.15
N GLY A 149 6.93 -15.04 8.10
CA GLY A 149 7.69 -16.29 8.04
C GLY A 149 8.73 -16.37 9.18
N ARG A 150 10.02 -16.40 8.83
CA ARG A 150 11.15 -16.39 9.77
C ARG A 150 11.66 -15.01 10.21
N VAL A 151 11.27 -13.93 9.52
CA VAL A 151 11.83 -12.59 9.78
C VAL A 151 10.94 -11.76 10.69
N GLN A 152 11.56 -10.89 11.49
CA GLN A 152 10.87 -9.98 12.38
C GLN A 152 11.01 -8.55 11.87
N LEU A 153 9.96 -8.03 11.23
CA LEU A 153 9.94 -6.66 10.74
C LEU A 153 9.76 -5.68 11.91
N SER A 154 10.41 -4.52 11.81
CA SER A 154 10.26 -3.41 12.76
C SER A 154 9.09 -2.49 12.40
N HIS A 155 8.66 -2.52 11.15
CA HIS A 155 7.55 -1.75 10.60
C HIS A 155 6.92 -2.49 9.40
N ARG A 156 5.77 -2.03 8.94
CA ARG A 156 4.93 -2.67 7.91
C ARG A 156 5.00 -1.93 6.57
N ILE A 157 6.20 -1.46 6.24
CA ILE A 157 6.53 -0.75 4.99
C ILE A 157 7.57 -1.60 4.27
N ALA A 158 7.32 -1.94 3.01
CA ALA A 158 8.19 -2.79 2.21
C ALA A 158 8.57 -2.16 0.87
N LEU A 159 9.73 -2.55 0.32
CA LEU A 159 10.07 -2.30 -1.08
C LEU A 159 9.35 -3.33 -1.95
N ALA A 160 8.51 -2.86 -2.87
CA ALA A 160 7.90 -3.71 -3.89
C ALA A 160 8.98 -4.21 -4.89
N PRO A 161 8.76 -5.35 -5.55
CA PRO A 161 9.64 -5.84 -6.61
C PRO A 161 9.60 -4.90 -7.83
N LEU A 162 10.77 -4.45 -8.27
CA LEU A 162 10.92 -3.45 -9.33
C LEU A 162 12.07 -3.82 -10.26
N THR A 163 11.79 -4.24 -11.50
CA THR A 163 12.82 -4.45 -12.52
C THR A 163 13.51 -3.14 -12.89
N ARG A 164 14.84 -3.08 -12.86
CA ARG A 164 15.60 -1.84 -13.10
C ARG A 164 16.69 -1.92 -14.17
N PHE A 165 16.98 -3.08 -14.76
CA PHE A 165 17.96 -3.22 -15.85
C PHE A 165 19.42 -2.86 -15.51
N ARG A 166 19.87 -3.07 -14.26
CA ARG A 166 21.26 -2.80 -13.82
C ARG A 166 22.07 -4.09 -13.64
N ASN A 167 21.83 -5.06 -14.52
CA ASN A 167 22.54 -6.34 -14.55
C ASN A 167 23.38 -6.44 -15.83
N ASP A 168 24.34 -7.36 -15.84
CA ASP A 168 25.13 -7.65 -17.03
C ASP A 168 24.24 -8.15 -18.18
N GLU A 169 24.66 -7.89 -19.42
CA GLU A 169 23.86 -8.18 -20.60
C GLU A 169 23.80 -9.66 -20.95
N ILE A 170 24.90 -10.39 -20.73
CA ILE A 170 25.09 -11.77 -21.21
C ILE A 170 24.97 -12.76 -20.06
N THR A 171 25.70 -12.52 -18.98
CA THR A 171 25.70 -13.38 -17.79
C THR A 171 24.43 -13.19 -16.97
N LEU A 172 23.73 -12.06 -17.16
CA LEU A 172 22.56 -11.67 -16.39
C LEU A 172 22.86 -11.64 -14.87
N ALA A 173 24.13 -11.47 -14.50
CA ALA A 173 24.54 -11.28 -13.12
C ALA A 173 24.34 -9.81 -12.71
N PRO A 174 23.89 -9.52 -11.47
CA PRO A 174 23.87 -8.16 -10.96
C PRO A 174 25.20 -7.44 -11.07
N ILE A 175 25.19 -6.17 -11.52
CA ILE A 175 26.39 -5.32 -11.50
C ILE A 175 26.60 -4.89 -10.05
N VAL A 176 27.42 -5.68 -9.34
CA VAL A 176 27.52 -5.64 -7.88
C VAL A 176 27.68 -4.22 -7.32
N PRO A 177 28.60 -3.36 -7.80
CA PRO A 177 28.74 -2.02 -7.22
C PRO A 177 27.47 -1.17 -7.27
N LEU A 178 26.65 -1.31 -8.32
CA LEU A 178 25.40 -0.55 -8.46
C LEU A 178 24.27 -1.18 -7.66
N VAL A 179 24.05 -2.48 -7.84
CA VAL A 179 22.90 -3.18 -7.27
C VAL A 179 23.05 -3.33 -5.76
N LYS A 180 24.26 -3.57 -5.26
CA LYS A 180 24.56 -3.60 -3.81
C LYS A 180 24.23 -2.26 -3.15
N GLU A 181 24.71 -1.16 -3.73
CA GLU A 181 24.43 0.19 -3.22
C GLU A 181 22.92 0.48 -3.23
N TYR A 182 22.22 0.13 -4.30
CA TYR A 182 20.78 0.34 -4.44
C TYR A 182 19.96 -0.31 -3.32
N TYR A 183 20.21 -1.59 -3.03
CA TYR A 183 19.48 -2.29 -1.98
C TYR A 183 19.96 -1.87 -0.58
N ALA A 184 21.25 -1.63 -0.37
CA ALA A 184 21.77 -1.13 0.90
C ALA A 184 21.20 0.25 1.27
N GLN A 185 20.99 1.13 0.29
CA GLN A 185 20.32 2.42 0.49
C GLN A 185 18.86 2.25 0.94
N ARG A 186 18.14 1.26 0.40
CA ARG A 186 16.71 1.02 0.70
C ARG A 186 16.48 0.17 1.95
N ALA A 187 17.55 -0.45 2.44
CA ALA A 187 17.64 -1.05 3.77
C ALA A 187 17.97 -0.02 4.87
N SER A 188 17.79 1.28 4.59
CA SER A 188 18.19 2.40 5.47
C SER A 188 17.59 2.36 6.88
N GLU A 189 16.38 1.82 7.02
CA GLU A 189 15.69 1.64 8.30
C GLU A 189 15.72 0.15 8.70
N PRO A 190 16.31 -0.23 9.85
CA PRO A 190 16.43 -1.62 10.25
C PRO A 190 15.09 -2.35 10.40
N GLY A 191 15.05 -3.61 9.99
CA GLY A 191 13.84 -4.43 9.96
C GLY A 191 12.89 -4.11 8.81
N THR A 192 13.41 -3.49 7.74
CA THR A 192 12.66 -3.30 6.48
C THR A 192 12.60 -4.62 5.70
N LEU A 193 11.43 -4.92 5.12
CA LEU A 193 11.29 -5.97 4.11
C LEU A 193 11.56 -5.41 2.72
N LEU A 194 12.53 -5.99 2.02
CA LEU A 194 12.78 -5.74 0.61
C LEU A 194 12.36 -6.95 -0.22
N ILE A 195 11.76 -6.70 -1.38
CA ILE A 195 11.52 -7.74 -2.39
C ILE A 195 12.35 -7.34 -3.60
N SER A 196 13.21 -8.24 -4.07
CA SER A 196 14.12 -7.96 -5.17
C SER A 196 13.36 -7.66 -6.46
N GLU A 197 14.06 -7.09 -7.42
CA GLU A 197 13.66 -7.14 -8.81
C GLU A 197 13.41 -8.58 -9.27
N ALA A 198 12.53 -8.73 -10.26
CA ALA A 198 12.13 -10.02 -10.78
C ALA A 198 13.37 -10.74 -11.35
N THR A 199 13.63 -11.96 -10.86
CA THR A 199 14.86 -12.72 -11.09
C THR A 199 14.52 -14.05 -11.76
N LEU A 200 15.13 -14.28 -12.93
CA LEU A 200 14.87 -15.44 -13.77
C LEU A 200 15.35 -16.75 -13.12
N ILE A 201 14.50 -17.78 -13.18
CA ILE A 201 14.75 -19.07 -12.53
C ILE A 201 15.69 -19.99 -13.32
N SER A 202 15.75 -19.84 -14.64
CA SER A 202 16.55 -20.67 -15.55
C SER A 202 16.72 -19.96 -16.89
N PRO A 203 17.68 -20.37 -17.74
CA PRO A 203 17.87 -19.77 -19.07
C PRO A 203 16.62 -19.85 -19.97
N GLN A 204 15.88 -20.95 -19.87
CA GLN A 204 14.65 -21.20 -20.63
C GLN A 204 13.44 -20.42 -20.11
N ALA A 205 13.55 -19.74 -18.97
CA ALA A 205 12.46 -18.94 -18.40
C ALA A 205 12.14 -17.67 -19.22
N GLY A 206 12.84 -17.45 -20.33
CA GLY A 206 12.81 -16.24 -21.14
C GLY A 206 13.95 -15.30 -20.76
N ALA A 207 14.07 -14.18 -21.47
CA ALA A 207 14.91 -13.08 -21.03
C ALA A 207 14.37 -11.73 -21.52
N TYR A 208 14.74 -10.69 -20.78
CA TYR A 208 14.96 -9.35 -21.32
C TYR A 208 16.44 -9.04 -21.13
N TYR A 209 17.00 -8.13 -21.92
CA TYR A 209 18.36 -7.67 -21.65
C TYR A 209 18.43 -7.03 -20.26
N TYR A 210 19.56 -7.26 -19.57
CA TYR A 210 19.90 -6.63 -18.30
C TYR A 210 18.98 -6.96 -17.11
N VAL A 211 18.17 -8.02 -17.16
CA VAL A 211 17.46 -8.54 -15.96
C VAL A 211 18.30 -9.61 -15.27
N PRO A 212 18.14 -9.85 -13.96
CA PRO A 212 18.97 -10.81 -13.27
C PRO A 212 18.46 -12.25 -13.40
N GLY A 213 19.39 -13.20 -13.28
CA GLY A 213 19.12 -14.63 -13.08
C GLY A 213 19.57 -15.14 -11.71
N ILE A 214 19.24 -16.40 -11.39
CA ILE A 214 19.75 -17.10 -10.19
C ILE A 214 20.00 -18.61 -10.38
N TRP A 215 20.55 -19.00 -11.53
CA TRP A 215 20.95 -20.39 -11.81
C TRP A 215 22.46 -20.59 -11.87
N SER A 216 23.22 -19.56 -12.25
CA SER A 216 24.68 -19.66 -12.43
C SER A 216 25.45 -19.28 -11.17
N GLU A 217 26.68 -19.79 -11.05
CA GLU A 217 27.58 -19.45 -9.95
C GLU A 217 27.86 -17.94 -9.85
N GLU A 218 28.03 -17.29 -11.00
CA GLU A 218 28.31 -15.86 -11.07
C GLU A 218 27.12 -15.02 -10.58
N GLN A 219 25.90 -15.37 -11.01
CA GLN A 219 24.66 -14.74 -10.55
C GLN A 219 24.48 -14.91 -9.04
N ILE A 220 24.66 -16.13 -8.53
CA ILE A 220 24.51 -16.47 -7.11
C ILE A 220 25.54 -15.72 -6.26
N ALA A 221 26.80 -15.65 -6.70
CA ALA A 221 27.86 -14.92 -6.00
C ALA A 221 27.62 -13.40 -5.98
N ALA A 222 27.10 -12.83 -7.07
CA ALA A 222 26.70 -11.43 -7.13
C ALA A 222 25.54 -11.13 -6.17
N TRP A 223 24.48 -11.95 -6.20
CA TRP A 223 23.35 -11.83 -5.28
C TRP A 223 23.75 -11.96 -3.82
N LYS A 224 24.67 -12.88 -3.49
CA LYS A 224 25.19 -13.02 -2.14
C LYS A 224 25.77 -11.71 -1.58
N GLN A 225 26.52 -10.96 -2.39
CA GLN A 225 27.08 -9.69 -1.94
C GLN A 225 26.01 -8.61 -1.69
N ILE A 226 24.88 -8.71 -2.38
CA ILE A 226 23.75 -7.79 -2.25
C ILE A 226 22.94 -8.12 -1.00
N THR A 227 22.62 -9.39 -0.77
CA THR A 227 21.91 -9.83 0.44
C THR A 227 22.73 -9.58 1.70
N ASP A 228 24.04 -9.87 1.67
CA ASP A 228 24.95 -9.55 2.78
C ASP A 228 24.89 -8.05 3.14
N ALA A 229 24.83 -7.15 2.15
CA ALA A 229 24.74 -5.70 2.38
C ALA A 229 23.39 -5.26 2.97
N VAL A 230 22.29 -5.93 2.62
CA VAL A 230 20.98 -5.70 3.23
C VAL A 230 20.96 -6.18 4.68
N HIS A 231 21.56 -7.35 4.94
CA HIS A 231 21.66 -7.93 6.28
C HIS A 231 22.58 -7.12 7.21
N GLU A 232 23.67 -6.54 6.70
CA GLU A 232 24.52 -5.59 7.43
C GLU A 232 23.75 -4.35 7.92
N LYS A 233 22.66 -3.98 7.23
CA LYS A 233 21.74 -2.90 7.64
C LYS A 233 20.63 -3.37 8.59
N GLY A 234 20.63 -4.65 8.98
CA GLY A 234 19.60 -5.25 9.84
C GLY A 234 18.23 -5.35 9.18
N SER A 235 18.16 -5.37 7.84
CA SER A 235 16.94 -5.54 7.06
C SER A 235 16.89 -6.91 6.40
N TYR A 236 15.79 -7.22 5.73
CA TYR A 236 15.54 -8.54 5.12
C TYR A 236 15.23 -8.39 3.63
N ILE A 237 15.54 -9.42 2.84
CA ILE A 237 15.28 -9.43 1.41
C ILE A 237 14.76 -10.79 0.91
N TYR A 238 13.69 -10.75 0.13
CA TYR A 238 13.12 -11.89 -0.58
C TYR A 238 13.45 -11.80 -2.07
N ALA A 239 13.83 -12.92 -2.70
CA ALA A 239 14.04 -12.98 -4.14
C ALA A 239 12.71 -13.19 -4.87
N GLN A 240 12.34 -12.30 -5.81
CA GLN A 240 11.17 -12.54 -6.65
C GLN A 240 11.53 -13.48 -7.81
N LEU A 241 11.00 -14.71 -7.82
CA LEU A 241 11.28 -15.72 -8.84
C LEU A 241 10.33 -15.59 -10.05
N TRP A 242 10.93 -15.59 -11.24
CA TRP A 242 10.25 -15.13 -12.46
C TRP A 242 10.49 -16.06 -13.65
N ALA A 243 9.41 -16.28 -14.42
CA ALA A 243 9.45 -16.84 -15.76
C ALA A 243 8.50 -16.03 -16.66
N LEU A 244 9.01 -15.59 -17.81
CA LEU A 244 8.35 -14.60 -18.66
C LEU A 244 7.19 -15.19 -19.45
N GLY A 245 7.32 -16.44 -19.91
CA GLY A 245 6.37 -17.03 -20.84
C GLY A 245 6.24 -16.21 -22.12
N ARG A 246 5.00 -15.93 -22.56
CA ARG A 246 4.73 -15.18 -23.82
C ARG A 246 5.27 -13.74 -23.84
N ALA A 247 5.72 -13.24 -22.68
CA ALA A 247 6.26 -11.91 -22.50
C ALA A 247 7.74 -11.80 -22.89
N ALA A 248 8.45 -12.92 -23.05
CA ALA A 248 9.90 -12.92 -23.28
C ALA A 248 10.27 -12.17 -24.56
N ASP A 249 11.41 -11.48 -24.54
CA ASP A 249 12.03 -10.96 -25.77
C ASP A 249 12.76 -12.14 -26.46
N PRO A 250 12.31 -12.57 -27.66
CA PRO A 250 12.91 -13.70 -28.34
C PRO A 250 14.37 -13.47 -28.72
N LYS A 251 14.77 -12.22 -28.98
CA LYS A 251 16.16 -11.87 -29.31
C LYS A 251 17.03 -11.97 -28.07
N ALA A 252 16.61 -11.38 -26.95
CA ALA A 252 17.35 -11.46 -25.70
C ALA A 252 17.47 -12.92 -25.21
N MET A 253 16.38 -13.69 -25.31
CA MET A 253 16.36 -15.08 -24.89
C MET A 253 17.37 -15.93 -25.68
N ARG A 254 17.39 -15.80 -27.02
CA ARG A 254 18.28 -16.56 -27.91
C ARG A 254 19.72 -16.03 -27.95
N ALA A 255 19.97 -14.84 -27.41
CA ALA A 255 21.32 -14.29 -27.26
C ALA A 255 22.06 -14.88 -26.06
N GLN A 256 21.36 -15.56 -25.13
CA GLN A 256 22.00 -16.26 -24.04
C GLN A 256 22.87 -17.43 -24.57
N PRO A 257 24.02 -17.73 -23.93
CA PRO A 257 24.88 -18.83 -24.37
C PRO A 257 24.15 -20.19 -24.38
N GLY A 258 24.08 -20.84 -25.55
CA GLY A 258 23.45 -22.16 -25.73
C GLY A 258 21.92 -22.14 -25.81
N ALA A 259 21.31 -20.96 -25.97
CA ALA A 259 19.86 -20.75 -26.02
C ALA A 259 19.31 -20.54 -27.45
N GLU A 260 20.09 -20.81 -28.49
CA GLU A 260 19.78 -20.44 -29.88
C GLU A 260 18.46 -21.06 -30.37
N ASN A 261 18.11 -22.23 -29.84
CA ASN A 261 16.90 -22.98 -30.18
C ASN A 261 15.74 -22.79 -29.20
N PHE A 262 15.84 -21.87 -28.25
CA PHE A 262 14.73 -21.63 -27.33
C PHE A 262 13.54 -21.00 -28.05
N GLU A 263 12.36 -21.50 -27.70
CA GLU A 263 11.08 -21.05 -28.22
C GLU A 263 10.36 -20.22 -27.16
N ILE A 264 9.57 -19.24 -27.61
CA ILE A 264 8.68 -18.53 -26.70
C ILE A 264 7.58 -19.52 -26.29
N VAL A 265 7.30 -19.61 -25.00
CA VAL A 265 6.35 -20.58 -24.44
C VAL A 265 5.29 -19.91 -23.58
N SER A 266 4.15 -20.57 -23.41
CA SER A 266 3.05 -20.11 -22.55
C SER A 266 2.17 -21.29 -22.16
N SER A 267 1.09 -21.02 -21.44
CA SER A 267 0.03 -22.00 -21.17
C SER A 267 -0.65 -22.46 -22.47
N SER A 268 -0.80 -21.59 -23.47
CA SER A 268 -1.49 -21.81 -24.75
C SER A 268 -0.89 -20.94 -25.86
N PRO A 269 -1.16 -21.22 -27.16
CA PRO A 269 -0.59 -20.47 -28.27
C PRO A 269 -1.31 -19.13 -28.51
N VAL A 270 -1.37 -18.30 -27.46
CA VAL A 270 -1.99 -16.98 -27.48
C VAL A 270 -0.87 -15.92 -27.38
N PRO A 271 -0.56 -15.18 -28.47
CA PRO A 271 0.48 -14.16 -28.44
C PRO A 271 0.16 -13.06 -27.43
N LEU A 272 1.20 -12.32 -27.00
CA LEU A 272 1.01 -11.21 -26.05
C LEU A 272 0.14 -10.12 -26.68
N ASP A 273 0.46 -9.73 -27.91
CA ASP A 273 -0.25 -8.73 -28.71
C ASP A 273 -0.01 -8.99 -30.22
N GLU A 274 -0.63 -8.20 -31.08
CA GLU A 274 -0.39 -8.21 -32.52
C GLU A 274 1.11 -7.98 -32.82
N GLY A 275 1.69 -8.83 -33.69
CA GLY A 275 3.10 -8.75 -34.07
C GLY A 275 4.09 -9.42 -33.10
N TYR A 276 3.65 -9.90 -31.94
CA TYR A 276 4.50 -10.72 -31.07
C TYR A 276 4.60 -12.16 -31.59
N GLU A 277 5.76 -12.79 -31.35
CA GLU A 277 5.97 -14.20 -31.68
C GLU A 277 4.93 -15.07 -30.95
N THR A 278 4.26 -15.96 -31.68
CA THR A 278 3.24 -16.83 -31.07
C THR A 278 3.92 -17.85 -30.16
N PRO A 279 3.56 -17.91 -28.86
CA PRO A 279 4.16 -18.88 -27.96
C PRO A 279 3.75 -20.30 -28.32
N ARG A 280 4.61 -21.27 -28.06
CA ARG A 280 4.21 -22.68 -28.02
C ARG A 280 3.57 -22.99 -26.66
N ALA A 281 2.52 -23.81 -26.67
CA ALA A 281 1.97 -24.36 -25.43
C ALA A 281 2.97 -25.33 -24.80
N LEU A 282 3.25 -25.16 -23.51
CA LEU A 282 4.08 -26.11 -22.77
C LEU A 282 3.44 -27.50 -22.74
N THR A 283 4.26 -28.53 -22.90
CA THR A 283 3.88 -29.92 -22.66
C THR A 283 3.85 -30.24 -21.16
N GLU A 284 3.28 -31.38 -20.78
CA GLU A 284 3.30 -31.84 -19.38
C GLU A 284 4.71 -31.92 -18.81
N ASP A 285 5.65 -32.55 -19.53
CA ASP A 285 7.03 -32.72 -19.05
C ASP A 285 7.75 -31.39 -18.88
N GLU A 286 7.50 -30.43 -19.76
CA GLU A 286 8.06 -29.08 -19.62
C GLU A 286 7.45 -28.33 -18.45
N ILE A 287 6.14 -28.45 -18.20
CA ILE A 287 5.50 -27.89 -17.00
C ILE A 287 6.17 -28.45 -15.74
N GLN A 288 6.43 -29.76 -15.69
CA GLN A 288 7.17 -30.38 -14.59
C GLN A 288 8.61 -29.84 -14.49
N GLN A 289 9.26 -29.57 -15.61
CA GLN A 289 10.60 -28.97 -15.61
C GLN A 289 10.59 -27.54 -15.05
N TYR A 290 9.63 -26.69 -15.43
CA TYR A 290 9.49 -25.35 -14.84
C TYR A 290 9.26 -25.41 -13.33
N ILE A 291 8.45 -26.36 -12.84
CA ILE A 291 8.24 -26.56 -11.40
C ILE A 291 9.57 -26.88 -10.70
N LYS A 292 10.41 -27.75 -11.29
CA LYS A 292 11.74 -28.06 -10.77
C LYS A 292 12.68 -26.86 -10.82
N ASP A 293 12.65 -26.07 -11.90
CA ASP A 293 13.46 -24.87 -12.06
C ASP A 293 13.13 -23.83 -10.98
N TYR A 294 11.85 -23.61 -10.68
CA TYR A 294 11.43 -22.74 -9.57
C TYR A 294 11.97 -23.23 -8.22
N ALA A 295 11.86 -24.54 -7.94
CA ALA A 295 12.39 -25.13 -6.71
C ALA A 295 13.92 -25.00 -6.61
N GLN A 296 14.65 -25.21 -7.70
CA GLN A 296 16.10 -25.07 -7.74
C GLN A 296 16.54 -23.61 -7.58
N ALA A 297 15.87 -22.68 -8.26
CA ALA A 297 16.11 -21.25 -8.11
C ALA A 297 15.85 -20.78 -6.67
N ALA A 298 14.81 -21.32 -6.01
CA ALA A 298 14.55 -21.04 -4.61
C ALA A 298 15.67 -21.53 -3.67
N LYS A 299 16.20 -22.74 -3.89
CA LYS A 299 17.37 -23.25 -3.14
C LYS A 299 18.59 -22.37 -3.37
N ASN A 300 18.87 -22.00 -4.62
CA ASN A 300 19.98 -21.11 -4.94
C ASN A 300 19.83 -19.76 -4.23
N ALA A 301 18.65 -19.16 -4.25
CA ALA A 301 18.36 -17.90 -3.58
C ALA A 301 18.59 -18.00 -2.07
N VAL A 302 17.94 -18.96 -1.41
CA VAL A 302 17.90 -19.01 0.05
C VAL A 302 19.17 -19.61 0.65
N GLU A 303 19.65 -20.73 0.11
CA GLU A 303 20.75 -21.49 0.72
C GLU A 303 22.13 -20.96 0.30
N ARG A 304 22.24 -20.38 -0.90
CA ARG A 304 23.54 -20.02 -1.49
C ARG A 304 23.74 -18.51 -1.62
N ALA A 305 22.70 -17.79 -2.04
CA ALA A 305 22.73 -16.34 -2.16
C ALA A 305 22.25 -15.60 -0.90
N GLY A 306 21.79 -16.30 0.14
CA GLY A 306 21.48 -15.69 1.44
C GLY A 306 20.19 -14.88 1.49
N PHE A 307 19.24 -15.08 0.57
CA PHE A 307 17.91 -14.47 0.70
C PHE A 307 17.14 -15.05 1.90
N ASP A 308 16.34 -14.21 2.56
CA ASP A 308 15.50 -14.62 3.70
C ASP A 308 14.32 -15.51 3.28
N GLY A 309 13.94 -15.42 2.00
CA GLY A 309 12.93 -16.24 1.36
C GLY A 309 12.76 -15.87 -0.12
N VAL A 310 11.71 -16.41 -0.73
CA VAL A 310 11.38 -16.16 -2.14
C VAL A 310 9.92 -15.77 -2.31
N GLU A 311 9.65 -14.91 -3.28
CA GLU A 311 8.31 -14.57 -3.74
C GLU A 311 8.11 -15.09 -5.17
N LEU A 312 7.11 -15.95 -5.39
CA LEU A 312 6.75 -16.42 -6.72
C LEU A 312 5.99 -15.33 -7.48
N HIS A 313 6.45 -14.98 -8.68
CA HIS A 313 5.77 -13.98 -9.50
C HIS A 313 4.55 -14.57 -10.24
N GLY A 314 3.42 -14.64 -9.55
CA GLY A 314 2.11 -15.06 -10.09
C GLY A 314 1.22 -13.94 -10.62
N ALA A 315 1.81 -12.87 -11.13
CA ALA A 315 1.11 -11.60 -11.42
C ALA A 315 1.59 -11.01 -12.75
N ASN A 316 0.96 -9.90 -13.15
CA ASN A 316 1.37 -9.02 -14.24
C ASN A 316 1.54 -9.72 -15.61
N GLY A 317 0.82 -10.81 -15.85
CA GLY A 317 0.84 -11.49 -17.14
C GLY A 317 2.06 -12.35 -17.44
N PHE A 318 2.83 -12.73 -16.42
CA PHE A 318 3.95 -13.67 -16.57
C PHE A 318 3.50 -15.13 -16.41
N LEU A 319 4.41 -16.09 -16.55
CA LEU A 319 4.05 -17.49 -16.84
C LEU A 319 3.01 -18.09 -15.87
N ILE A 320 3.16 -17.90 -14.55
CA ILE A 320 2.17 -18.39 -13.58
C ILE A 320 0.79 -17.75 -13.80
N ASP A 321 0.75 -16.46 -14.10
CA ASP A 321 -0.49 -15.71 -14.36
C ASP A 321 -1.10 -16.10 -15.72
N GLN A 322 -0.26 -16.40 -16.73
CA GLN A 322 -0.67 -16.94 -18.03
C GLN A 322 -1.34 -18.31 -17.91
N PHE A 323 -0.96 -19.13 -16.94
CA PHE A 323 -1.73 -20.34 -16.59
C PHE A 323 -3.00 -20.02 -15.81
N THR A 324 -2.98 -19.00 -14.97
CA THR A 324 -4.11 -18.69 -14.07
C THR A 324 -5.31 -18.10 -14.81
N GLN A 325 -5.10 -17.26 -15.82
CA GLN A 325 -6.18 -16.47 -16.42
C GLN A 325 -6.72 -17.04 -17.73
N THR A 326 -8.03 -17.00 -17.91
CA THR A 326 -8.73 -17.57 -19.07
C THR A 326 -8.55 -16.80 -20.37
N CYS A 327 -8.11 -15.53 -20.31
CA CYS A 327 -7.73 -14.78 -21.51
C CYS A 327 -6.49 -15.36 -22.21
N VAL A 328 -5.65 -16.14 -21.50
CA VAL A 328 -4.46 -16.79 -22.05
C VAL A 328 -4.60 -18.30 -22.05
N ASN A 329 -4.96 -18.90 -20.91
CA ASN A 329 -5.03 -20.35 -20.78
C ASN A 329 -6.27 -20.94 -21.44
N GLN A 330 -6.08 -21.50 -22.63
CA GLN A 330 -7.10 -22.18 -23.44
C GLN A 330 -6.88 -23.71 -23.45
N ARG A 331 -6.13 -24.25 -22.48
CA ARG A 331 -5.84 -25.68 -22.40
C ARG A 331 -7.09 -26.48 -22.05
N THR A 332 -7.15 -27.70 -22.59
CA THR A 332 -8.20 -28.70 -22.34
C THR A 332 -7.72 -29.88 -21.49
N ASP A 333 -6.45 -29.87 -21.09
CA ASP A 333 -5.86 -30.88 -20.21
C ASP A 333 -6.00 -30.48 -18.72
N ARG A 334 -5.29 -31.20 -17.83
CA ARG A 334 -5.36 -30.96 -16.39
C ARG A 334 -4.83 -29.60 -15.92
N TRP A 335 -4.28 -28.79 -16.83
CA TRP A 335 -3.71 -27.47 -16.53
C TRP A 335 -4.59 -26.30 -17.00
N GLY A 336 -5.76 -26.56 -17.61
CA GLY A 336 -6.74 -25.53 -17.97
C GLY A 336 -8.19 -26.03 -17.99
N GLY A 337 -9.10 -25.18 -18.46
CA GLY A 337 -10.51 -25.51 -18.63
C GLY A 337 -11.40 -25.48 -17.38
N SER A 338 -10.83 -25.38 -16.17
CA SER A 338 -11.58 -25.15 -14.92
C SER A 338 -10.81 -24.24 -13.96
N VAL A 339 -11.48 -23.76 -12.90
CA VAL A 339 -10.87 -22.98 -11.81
C VAL A 339 -9.68 -23.73 -11.20
N GLU A 340 -9.89 -25.00 -10.86
CA GLU A 340 -8.88 -25.85 -10.22
C GLU A 340 -7.70 -26.11 -11.14
N ASN A 341 -7.97 -26.40 -12.41
CA ASN A 341 -6.93 -26.73 -13.39
C ASN A 341 -6.06 -25.52 -13.74
N ARG A 342 -6.65 -24.34 -13.96
CA ARG A 342 -5.88 -23.12 -14.25
C ARG A 342 -5.08 -22.62 -13.04
N SER A 343 -5.60 -22.87 -11.84
CA SER A 343 -4.89 -22.58 -10.57
C SER A 343 -3.77 -23.59 -10.28
N ARG A 344 -3.78 -24.76 -10.93
CA ARG A 344 -2.90 -25.89 -10.60
C ARG A 344 -1.42 -25.54 -10.73
N PHE A 345 -1.02 -24.86 -11.79
CA PHE A 345 0.40 -24.53 -12.00
C PHE A 345 0.94 -23.64 -10.87
N ALA A 346 0.21 -22.59 -10.47
CA ALA A 346 0.58 -21.73 -9.34
C ALA A 346 0.72 -22.54 -8.03
N LEU A 347 -0.21 -23.45 -7.76
CA LEU A 347 -0.22 -24.26 -6.55
C LEU A 347 0.88 -25.32 -6.54
N GLU A 348 1.14 -25.99 -7.66
CA GLU A 348 2.21 -27.00 -7.75
C GLU A 348 3.60 -26.37 -7.69
N VAL A 349 3.82 -25.21 -8.33
CA VAL A 349 5.06 -24.42 -8.15
C VAL A 349 5.23 -24.02 -6.69
N THR A 350 4.17 -23.53 -6.04
CA THR A 350 4.20 -23.16 -4.62
C THR A 350 4.58 -24.35 -3.74
N LYS A 351 3.95 -25.51 -3.93
CA LYS A 351 4.27 -26.73 -3.16
C LYS A 351 5.70 -27.19 -3.37
N ALA A 352 6.21 -27.17 -4.60
CA ALA A 352 7.58 -27.58 -4.90
C ALA A 352 8.61 -26.65 -4.24
N VAL A 353 8.34 -25.35 -4.20
CA VAL A 353 9.19 -24.36 -3.54
C VAL A 353 9.09 -24.48 -2.01
N ILE A 354 7.90 -24.76 -1.47
CA ILE A 354 7.72 -25.11 -0.05
C ILE A 354 8.54 -26.34 0.33
N GLU A 355 8.51 -27.40 -0.48
CA GLU A 355 9.34 -28.59 -0.24
C GLU A 355 10.83 -28.25 -0.28
N ALA A 356 11.23 -27.33 -1.16
CA ALA A 356 12.62 -26.95 -1.35
C ALA A 356 13.17 -26.07 -0.22
N VAL A 357 12.43 -25.09 0.27
CA VAL A 357 12.93 -24.07 1.22
C VAL A 357 12.01 -23.82 2.43
N GLY A 358 10.84 -24.41 2.49
CA GLY A 358 9.86 -24.24 3.57
C GLY A 358 8.81 -23.17 3.29
N ALA A 359 7.60 -23.37 3.84
CA ALA A 359 6.49 -22.43 3.70
C ALA A 359 6.76 -21.07 4.36
N ASP A 360 7.48 -21.07 5.47
CA ASP A 360 7.90 -19.86 6.20
C ASP A 360 8.97 -19.03 5.47
N ARG A 361 9.39 -19.45 4.28
CA ARG A 361 10.28 -18.72 3.36
C ARG A 361 9.72 -18.63 1.94
N THR A 362 8.46 -19.02 1.72
CA THR A 362 7.82 -19.01 0.41
C THR A 362 6.66 -18.03 0.42
N ALA A 363 6.63 -17.09 -0.52
CA ALA A 363 5.54 -16.16 -0.77
C ALA A 363 5.07 -16.24 -2.23
N ILE A 364 3.92 -15.66 -2.54
CA ILE A 364 3.43 -15.55 -3.93
C ILE A 364 2.68 -14.24 -4.15
N ARG A 365 2.87 -13.65 -5.34
CA ARG A 365 2.26 -12.38 -5.75
C ARG A 365 1.18 -12.57 -6.81
N PHE A 366 0.07 -11.83 -6.71
CA PHE A 366 -1.03 -11.80 -7.68
C PHE A 366 -1.48 -10.37 -8.02
N SER A 367 -2.10 -10.22 -9.18
CA SER A 367 -2.69 -8.96 -9.66
C SER A 367 -4.08 -9.18 -10.27
N PRO A 368 -5.11 -9.54 -9.47
CA PRO A 368 -6.39 -10.04 -10.00
C PRO A 368 -7.08 -9.10 -10.99
N PHE A 369 -6.92 -7.79 -10.81
CA PHE A 369 -7.61 -6.76 -11.59
C PHE A 369 -6.74 -6.14 -12.68
N SER A 370 -5.46 -6.49 -12.79
CA SER A 370 -4.57 -5.84 -13.75
C SER A 370 -4.83 -6.35 -15.17
N ASN A 371 -5.01 -5.43 -16.11
CA ASN A 371 -5.05 -5.74 -17.54
C ASN A 371 -3.67 -5.66 -18.22
N TYR A 372 -2.61 -5.38 -17.44
CA TYR A 372 -1.25 -5.30 -17.95
C TYR A 372 -0.88 -6.60 -18.68
N GLN A 373 -0.21 -6.48 -19.83
CA GLN A 373 0.15 -7.61 -20.68
C GLN A 373 -1.05 -8.41 -21.23
N ASN A 374 -2.13 -7.69 -21.57
CA ASN A 374 -3.37 -8.24 -22.11
C ASN A 374 -3.92 -9.37 -21.22
N MET A 375 -3.88 -9.12 -19.92
CA MET A 375 -4.49 -9.94 -18.89
C MET A 375 -5.89 -9.44 -18.56
N GLY A 376 -6.59 -10.15 -17.69
CA GLY A 376 -7.96 -9.84 -17.28
C GLY A 376 -8.89 -11.03 -17.50
N MET A 377 -9.89 -11.14 -16.63
CA MET A 377 -10.96 -12.13 -16.71
C MET A 377 -12.32 -11.45 -16.47
N PRO A 378 -13.43 -12.00 -16.96
CA PRO A 378 -14.76 -11.56 -16.52
C PRO A 378 -14.91 -11.63 -15.00
N ASP A 379 -15.68 -10.72 -14.40
CA ASP A 379 -15.75 -10.52 -12.94
C ASP A 379 -16.02 -11.80 -12.13
N ALA A 380 -17.07 -12.54 -12.47
CA ALA A 380 -17.40 -13.79 -11.78
C ALA A 380 -16.30 -14.85 -11.91
N GLU A 381 -15.63 -14.92 -13.07
CA GLU A 381 -14.55 -15.88 -13.29
C GLU A 381 -13.26 -15.47 -12.56
N ARG A 382 -12.96 -14.16 -12.52
CA ARG A 382 -11.85 -13.61 -11.74
C ARG A 382 -12.00 -13.94 -10.27
N GLU A 383 -13.14 -13.56 -9.68
CA GLU A 383 -13.37 -13.75 -8.25
C GLU A 383 -13.34 -15.22 -7.87
N SER A 384 -13.99 -16.10 -8.65
CA SER A 384 -13.96 -17.54 -8.38
C SER A 384 -12.55 -18.14 -8.45
N THR A 385 -11.75 -17.74 -9.44
CA THR A 385 -10.36 -18.22 -9.62
C THR A 385 -9.46 -17.77 -8.48
N PHE A 386 -9.43 -16.48 -8.21
CA PHE A 386 -8.51 -15.91 -7.23
C PHE A 386 -8.97 -16.20 -5.79
N ALA A 387 -10.28 -16.36 -5.52
CA ALA A 387 -10.77 -16.86 -4.24
C ALA A 387 -10.41 -18.34 -4.02
N TYR A 388 -10.42 -19.16 -5.08
CA TYR A 388 -9.95 -20.55 -5.00
C TYR A 388 -8.46 -20.61 -4.66
N LEU A 389 -7.62 -19.85 -5.38
CA LEU A 389 -6.20 -19.73 -5.07
C LEU A 389 -5.96 -19.27 -3.63
N ALA A 390 -6.69 -18.25 -3.16
CA ALA A 390 -6.61 -17.78 -1.79
C ALA A 390 -6.90 -18.89 -0.77
N ARG A 391 -7.98 -19.66 -0.95
CA ARG A 391 -8.32 -20.78 -0.04
C ARG A 391 -7.27 -21.89 -0.06
N GLU A 392 -6.72 -22.24 -1.21
CA GLU A 392 -5.69 -23.28 -1.30
C GLU A 392 -4.36 -22.81 -0.70
N LEU A 393 -3.96 -21.56 -0.95
CA LEU A 393 -2.74 -20.98 -0.36
C LEU A 393 -2.84 -20.81 1.16
N ALA A 394 -4.03 -20.51 1.68
CA ALA A 394 -4.28 -20.44 3.12
C ALA A 394 -3.94 -21.77 3.83
N LYS A 395 -4.14 -22.91 3.17
CA LYS A 395 -3.78 -24.25 3.70
C LYS A 395 -2.28 -24.52 3.69
N LEU A 396 -1.53 -23.81 2.85
CA LEU A 396 -0.09 -24.00 2.70
C LEU A 396 0.72 -23.14 3.68
N HIS A 397 0.11 -22.16 4.34
CA HIS A 397 0.75 -21.27 5.32
C HIS A 397 2.06 -20.64 4.80
N VAL A 398 2.01 -20.15 3.56
CA VAL A 398 3.08 -19.36 2.93
C VAL A 398 3.42 -18.13 3.77
N SER A 399 4.68 -17.65 3.73
CA SER A 399 5.17 -16.55 4.56
C SER A 399 4.32 -15.28 4.41
N PHE A 400 3.89 -14.98 3.18
CA PHE A 400 2.87 -13.98 2.87
C PHE A 400 2.30 -14.19 1.45
N VAL A 401 1.13 -13.59 1.21
CA VAL A 401 0.62 -13.34 -0.14
C VAL A 401 0.74 -11.86 -0.47
N HIS A 402 1.12 -11.53 -1.70
CA HIS A 402 1.28 -10.15 -2.15
C HIS A 402 0.25 -9.83 -3.22
N LEU A 403 -0.59 -8.82 -3.01
CA LEU A 403 -1.63 -8.42 -3.94
C LEU A 403 -1.39 -7.01 -4.49
N ILE A 404 -1.60 -6.84 -5.79
CA ILE A 404 -1.65 -5.53 -6.43
C ILE A 404 -3.10 -5.02 -6.41
N GLU A 405 -3.30 -3.84 -5.83
CA GLU A 405 -4.59 -3.14 -5.81
C GLU A 405 -5.02 -2.77 -7.25
N PRO A 406 -6.33 -2.71 -7.55
CA PRO A 406 -6.87 -2.35 -8.87
C PRO A 406 -6.49 -0.94 -9.34
N ARG A 407 -5.83 -0.16 -8.48
CA ARG A 407 -5.32 1.19 -8.76
C ARG A 407 -4.11 1.20 -9.67
N VAL A 408 -3.49 0.05 -9.95
CA VAL A 408 -2.24 -0.04 -10.73
C VAL A 408 -2.29 -1.14 -11.77
N GLU A 409 -1.79 -0.82 -12.97
CA GLU A 409 -1.53 -1.76 -14.05
C GLU A 409 -0.05 -1.69 -14.46
N GLY A 410 0.70 -2.79 -14.25
CA GLY A 410 2.14 -2.80 -14.46
C GLY A 410 2.85 -1.76 -13.59
N ASN A 411 3.31 -0.67 -14.22
CA ASN A 411 3.96 0.46 -13.55
C ASN A 411 3.16 1.79 -13.63
N MET A 412 1.92 1.75 -14.12
CA MET A 412 1.04 2.90 -14.31
C MET A 412 -0.09 2.92 -13.26
N ASP A 413 -0.56 4.12 -12.89
CA ASP A 413 -1.82 4.25 -12.15
C ASP A 413 -3.00 4.11 -13.10
N VAL A 414 -4.08 3.50 -12.62
CA VAL A 414 -5.37 3.39 -13.35
C VAL A 414 -6.25 4.58 -13.00
N GLU A 415 -6.80 5.22 -14.03
CA GLU A 415 -7.83 6.25 -13.86
C GLU A 415 -9.16 5.58 -13.47
N ASN A 416 -9.75 5.99 -12.34
CA ASN A 416 -11.03 5.47 -11.81
C ASN A 416 -11.06 3.94 -11.55
N PRO A 417 -10.19 3.44 -10.65
CA PRO A 417 -10.05 2.01 -10.39
C PRO A 417 -11.36 1.39 -9.91
N GLN A 418 -11.70 0.23 -10.49
CA GLN A 418 -12.89 -0.56 -10.14
C GLN A 418 -12.49 -1.87 -9.47
N GLY A 419 -13.40 -2.41 -8.66
CA GLY A 419 -13.19 -3.68 -7.95
C GLY A 419 -12.50 -3.53 -6.60
N SER A 420 -12.45 -4.63 -5.86
CA SER A 420 -11.87 -4.71 -4.52
C SER A 420 -11.21 -6.07 -4.29
N LEU A 421 -10.07 -6.07 -3.61
CA LEU A 421 -9.39 -7.31 -3.19
C LEU A 421 -10.10 -8.05 -2.04
N GLN A 422 -11.25 -7.53 -1.55
CA GLN A 422 -11.96 -8.08 -0.40
C GLN A 422 -12.29 -9.57 -0.56
N PHE A 423 -12.73 -10.01 -1.74
CA PHE A 423 -13.05 -11.42 -2.00
C PHE A 423 -11.82 -12.34 -1.77
N PHE A 424 -10.61 -11.87 -2.11
CA PHE A 424 -9.37 -12.61 -1.89
C PHE A 424 -9.04 -12.64 -0.40
N LEU A 425 -9.10 -11.48 0.26
CA LEU A 425 -8.77 -11.34 1.69
C LEU A 425 -9.71 -12.15 2.59
N ASP A 426 -10.99 -12.24 2.23
CA ASP A 426 -11.97 -13.05 2.96
C ASP A 426 -11.73 -14.54 2.72
N ALA A 427 -11.44 -14.94 1.47
CA ALA A 427 -11.11 -16.31 1.14
C ALA A 427 -9.76 -16.79 1.74
N TYR A 428 -8.81 -15.89 1.93
CA TYR A 428 -7.51 -16.15 2.53
C TYR A 428 -7.57 -16.25 4.07
N ALA A 429 -8.61 -15.66 4.67
CA ALA A 429 -8.93 -15.76 6.10
C ALA A 429 -7.75 -15.45 7.05
N ASP A 430 -6.94 -14.45 6.69
CA ASP A 430 -5.77 -13.99 7.46
C ASP A 430 -4.79 -15.13 7.83
N ALA A 431 -4.70 -16.18 6.99
CA ALA A 431 -3.89 -17.36 7.26
C ALA A 431 -2.39 -17.07 7.44
N SER A 432 -1.90 -15.96 6.87
CA SER A 432 -0.56 -15.39 7.04
C SER A 432 -0.60 -13.89 6.66
N PRO A 433 0.47 -13.11 6.87
CA PRO A 433 0.52 -11.72 6.44
C PRO A 433 0.17 -11.49 4.96
N VAL A 434 -0.38 -10.31 4.67
CA VAL A 434 -0.69 -9.86 3.30
C VAL A 434 0.13 -8.61 2.98
N VAL A 435 0.86 -8.64 1.88
CA VAL A 435 1.54 -7.46 1.32
C VAL A 435 0.61 -6.83 0.27
N LEU A 436 0.34 -5.53 0.40
CA LEU A 436 -0.47 -4.79 -0.56
C LEU A 436 0.37 -3.73 -1.26
N ALA A 437 0.30 -3.70 -2.59
CA ALA A 437 0.95 -2.69 -3.41
C ALA A 437 -0.04 -2.01 -4.34
N GLY A 438 0.23 -0.74 -4.67
CA GLY A 438 -0.47 -0.02 -5.73
C GLY A 438 -1.03 1.33 -5.31
N GLY A 439 -0.48 2.42 -5.86
CA GLY A 439 -1.01 3.78 -5.65
C GLY A 439 -0.85 4.34 -4.22
N TYR A 440 -0.08 3.68 -3.35
CA TYR A 440 0.13 4.14 -1.99
C TYR A 440 1.07 5.36 -1.90
N LYS A 441 0.68 6.28 -1.02
CA LYS A 441 1.39 7.47 -0.53
C LYS A 441 1.37 7.41 1.00
N ALA A 442 2.05 8.34 1.69
CA ALA A 442 2.10 8.35 3.15
C ALA A 442 0.69 8.33 3.78
N ASP A 443 -0.20 9.24 3.35
CA ASP A 443 -1.52 9.41 3.98
C ASP A 443 -2.46 8.22 3.76
N ASN A 444 -2.56 7.73 2.52
CA ASN A 444 -3.44 6.62 2.21
C ASN A 444 -2.89 5.26 2.69
N ALA A 445 -1.58 5.11 2.90
CA ALA A 445 -1.02 3.91 3.51
C ALA A 445 -1.38 3.83 5.00
N LYS A 446 -1.36 4.98 5.69
CA LYS A 446 -1.80 5.08 7.08
C LYS A 446 -3.29 4.78 7.21
N GLU A 447 -4.12 5.39 6.36
CA GLU A 447 -5.55 5.10 6.30
C GLU A 447 -5.83 3.62 6.02
N ALA A 448 -5.10 3.01 5.08
CA ALA A 448 -5.30 1.62 4.70
C ALA A 448 -5.12 0.66 5.89
N VAL A 449 -4.10 0.82 6.73
CA VAL A 449 -3.87 -0.09 7.87
C VAL A 449 -4.71 0.24 9.11
N GLU A 450 -5.13 1.50 9.29
CA GLU A 450 -5.92 1.93 10.45
C GLU A 450 -7.43 1.75 10.26
N VAL A 451 -7.90 1.84 9.01
CA VAL A 451 -9.31 1.86 8.66
C VAL A 451 -9.66 0.65 7.80
N ARG A 452 -9.18 0.59 6.55
CA ARG A 452 -9.60 -0.41 5.57
C ARG A 452 -9.23 -1.85 5.95
N TYR A 453 -8.02 -2.04 6.47
CA TYR A 453 -7.45 -3.34 6.84
C TYR A 453 -7.17 -3.44 8.33
N LYS A 454 -7.95 -2.72 9.13
CA LYS A 454 -7.81 -2.70 10.58
C LYS A 454 -7.80 -4.12 11.15
N ASN A 455 -6.87 -4.36 12.08
CA ASN A 455 -6.64 -5.66 12.73
C ASN A 455 -6.14 -6.80 11.83
N ARG A 456 -5.87 -6.56 10.54
CA ARG A 456 -5.23 -7.55 9.67
C ARG A 456 -3.70 -7.42 9.69
N PRO A 457 -2.95 -8.51 9.47
CA PRO A 457 -1.49 -8.48 9.37
C PRO A 457 -1.03 -7.95 8.00
N VAL A 458 -1.37 -6.69 7.69
CA VAL A 458 -1.07 -6.06 6.40
C VAL A 458 0.25 -5.30 6.42
N ILE A 459 1.01 -5.47 5.34
CA ILE A 459 2.22 -4.72 4.99
C ILE A 459 1.93 -3.90 3.74
N ILE A 460 2.33 -2.63 3.72
CA ILE A 460 2.20 -1.77 2.55
C ILE A 460 3.52 -1.73 1.78
N ALA A 461 3.52 -2.24 0.56
CA ALA A 461 4.66 -2.21 -0.33
C ALA A 461 4.61 -0.99 -1.27
N PHE A 462 5.73 -0.28 -1.35
CA PHE A 462 5.88 0.89 -2.19
C PHE A 462 6.81 0.59 -3.36
N GLY A 463 6.35 0.90 -4.57
CA GLY A 463 7.13 0.78 -5.80
C GLY A 463 7.84 2.10 -6.16
N ARG A 464 7.22 2.87 -7.06
CA ARG A 464 7.76 4.13 -7.61
C ARG A 464 8.27 5.12 -6.56
N ALA A 465 7.56 5.28 -5.44
CA ALA A 465 8.02 6.16 -4.36
C ALA A 465 9.36 5.71 -3.76
N PHE A 466 9.56 4.40 -3.56
CA PHE A 466 10.79 3.84 -3.00
C PHE A 466 11.96 3.86 -4.01
N ILE A 467 11.69 4.02 -5.31
CA ILE A 467 12.75 4.32 -6.29
C ILE A 467 13.43 5.64 -5.95
N ALA A 468 12.65 6.70 -5.69
CA ALA A 468 13.20 8.05 -5.48
C ALA A 468 13.54 8.38 -4.03
N ASN A 469 13.15 7.54 -3.08
CA ASN A 469 13.25 7.82 -1.65
C ASN A 469 13.91 6.63 -0.95
N PRO A 470 15.25 6.58 -0.84
CA PRO A 470 15.95 5.47 -0.20
C PRO A 470 15.63 5.34 1.30
N ASP A 471 15.19 6.43 1.95
CA ASP A 471 14.74 6.52 3.33
C ASP A 471 13.21 6.62 3.47
N LEU A 472 12.46 6.01 2.55
CA LEU A 472 10.99 6.10 2.54
C LEU A 472 10.33 5.80 3.91
N PRO A 473 10.72 4.76 4.68
CA PRO A 473 10.09 4.51 5.98
C PRO A 473 10.34 5.65 6.98
N TYR A 474 11.53 6.24 6.99
CA TYR A 474 11.85 7.44 7.79
C TYR A 474 10.95 8.61 7.41
N ARG A 475 10.82 8.87 6.10
CA ARG A 475 10.01 9.99 5.60
C ARG A 475 8.55 9.86 6.02
N ILE A 476 7.96 8.68 5.88
CA ILE A 476 6.58 8.42 6.32
C ILE A 476 6.46 8.62 7.84
N LYS A 477 7.45 8.17 8.62
CA LYS A 477 7.44 8.27 10.09
C LYS A 477 7.52 9.71 10.57
N LYS A 478 8.28 10.55 9.86
CA LYS A 478 8.55 11.94 10.22
C LYS A 478 7.68 12.96 9.48
N GLY A 479 6.82 12.51 8.56
CA GLY A 479 6.01 13.41 7.74
C GLY A 479 6.85 14.23 6.76
N VAL A 480 7.97 13.70 6.29
CA VAL A 480 8.83 14.36 5.28
C VAL A 480 8.27 14.11 3.90
N GLU A 481 8.21 15.15 3.07
CA GLU A 481 7.76 15.03 1.69
C GLU A 481 8.62 14.06 0.87
N PHE A 482 7.97 13.38 -0.08
CA PHE A 482 8.67 12.45 -0.96
C PHE A 482 9.39 13.21 -2.06
N THR A 483 10.64 12.85 -2.29
CA THR A 483 11.35 13.21 -3.52
C THR A 483 10.58 12.65 -4.72
N PRO A 484 10.22 13.48 -5.71
CA PRO A 484 9.57 13.02 -6.94
C PRO A 484 10.46 12.03 -7.70
N TYR A 485 9.84 11.00 -8.26
CA TYR A 485 10.54 10.06 -9.13
C TYR A 485 10.64 10.57 -10.57
N ASP A 486 11.69 10.16 -11.27
CA ASP A 486 11.92 10.43 -12.69
C ASP A 486 11.66 9.14 -13.47
N ARG A 487 10.58 9.12 -14.25
CA ARG A 487 10.14 7.93 -15.00
C ARG A 487 11.12 7.55 -16.10
N ASP A 488 11.82 8.53 -16.66
CA ASP A 488 12.73 8.30 -17.80
C ASP A 488 13.94 7.45 -17.38
N THR A 489 14.26 7.44 -16.08
CA THR A 489 15.42 6.71 -15.53
C THR A 489 15.09 5.32 -14.99
N PHE A 490 13.81 4.92 -14.99
CA PHE A 490 13.37 3.64 -14.43
C PHE A 490 14.13 2.46 -15.06
N TYR A 491 14.43 2.57 -16.35
CA TYR A 491 14.92 1.46 -17.16
C TYR A 491 16.25 1.72 -17.87
N ASN A 492 17.02 2.75 -17.48
CA ASN A 492 18.35 2.97 -18.08
C ASN A 492 19.27 1.76 -17.79
N ALA A 493 19.78 1.12 -18.84
CA ALA A 493 20.63 -0.04 -18.67
C ALA A 493 21.96 0.35 -18.01
N LYS A 494 22.36 -0.37 -16.95
CA LYS A 494 23.72 -0.31 -16.36
C LYS A 494 24.13 1.08 -15.80
N GLU A 495 23.21 2.04 -15.66
CA GLU A 495 23.50 3.40 -15.21
C GLU A 495 23.15 3.64 -13.73
N ALA A 496 24.00 4.41 -13.02
CA ALA A 496 23.73 4.87 -11.66
C ALA A 496 22.64 5.96 -11.59
N ARG A 497 22.48 6.74 -12.68
CA ARG A 497 21.53 7.85 -12.75
C ARG A 497 20.08 7.35 -12.59
N GLY A 498 19.34 7.99 -11.69
CA GLY A 498 17.99 7.60 -11.29
C GLY A 498 17.89 6.22 -10.64
N TYR A 499 19.00 5.72 -10.10
CA TYR A 499 19.08 4.41 -9.44
C TYR A 499 19.63 4.57 -8.01
N THR A 500 20.88 5.01 -7.88
CA THR A 500 21.59 5.16 -6.59
C THR A 500 21.91 6.62 -6.23
N ASP A 501 21.51 7.58 -7.06
CA ASP A 501 21.80 9.02 -6.92
C ASP A 501 20.63 9.83 -6.33
N TYR A 502 19.52 9.18 -5.99
CA TYR A 502 18.45 9.83 -5.24
C TYR A 502 18.88 10.14 -3.80
N PRO A 503 18.69 11.38 -3.31
CA PRO A 503 19.19 11.77 -2.01
C PRO A 503 18.35 11.20 -0.86
N PHE A 504 19.02 10.88 0.25
CA PHE A 504 18.40 10.78 1.56
C PHE A 504 17.84 12.14 1.99
N SER A 505 16.80 12.16 2.85
CA SER A 505 16.33 13.41 3.44
C SER A 505 17.37 14.01 4.39
N GLU A 506 17.41 15.34 4.50
CA GLU A 506 18.39 16.03 5.35
C GLU A 506 18.32 15.55 6.82
N GLY A 507 17.11 15.39 7.35
CA GLY A 507 16.90 14.90 8.72
C GLY A 507 17.44 13.49 8.95
N PHE A 508 17.36 12.61 7.94
CA PHE A 508 17.96 11.28 8.02
C PHE A 508 19.49 11.35 8.07
N VAL A 509 20.09 12.15 7.19
CA VAL A 509 21.56 12.31 7.13
C VAL A 509 22.13 12.89 8.43
N VAL A 510 21.45 13.85 9.05
CA VAL A 510 21.86 14.42 10.35
C VAL A 510 21.73 13.37 11.45
N GLY A 511 20.63 12.61 11.47
CA GLY A 511 20.37 11.58 12.46
C GLY A 511 21.33 10.38 12.43
N VAL A 512 21.92 10.06 11.27
CA VAL A 512 22.95 9.01 11.13
C VAL A 512 24.34 9.48 11.60
N LYS A 513 24.60 10.80 11.59
CA LYS A 513 25.89 11.38 12.00
C LYS A 513 25.99 11.68 13.50
N ALA A 514 24.84 11.79 14.17
CA ALA A 514 24.73 11.99 15.61
C ALA A 514 24.81 10.65 16.34
#